data_AF-A0A1B6Q3T6-F1
#
_entry.id   AF-A0A1B6Q3T6-F1
#
_cell.length_a   1.000
_cell.length_b   1.000
_cell.length_c   1.000
_cell.angle_alpha   90.00
_cell.angle_beta   90.00
_cell.angle_gamma   90.00
#
_symmetry.space_group_name_H-M   'P 1'
#
loop_
_entity.id
_entity.type
_entity.pdbx_description
1 polymer ?
#
loop_
_entity_poly.entity_id
_entity_poly.type
_entity_poly.pdbx_seq_one_letter_code
_entity_poly.pdbx_strand_id
1 'polypeptide(L)'
;MDPETGLSCDICVNNLLAVVNTKLLRDYAQIDRRLRQLAFIVKHWAKIRRVNETYQGTLSSYAYVIMCIHLLQLRRILPCLQEMEATYYVKVDENNCAYFDQVEKLNNYGAHNRDTISRLLWAFFHYWAYEHDYTRDVISIRTGRIISKERKDWTRRVGNDRHLICIEDPFEISHDLGRVVDKFSIKILREEFERAANILQFDPNPSMTLFEPYVPPLLPNLLQEETANAASN
;
A
#
# COMPACT_ATOMS: atom_id res chain seq x y z
N MET A 1 -21.42 -15.22 2.75
CA MET A 1 -22.12 -14.08 2.11
C MET A 1 -23.50 -14.01 2.74
N ASP A 2 -23.86 -12.85 3.28
CA ASP A 2 -25.19 -12.59 3.83
C ASP A 2 -26.24 -12.73 2.71
N PRO A 3 -27.25 -13.60 2.87
CA PRO A 3 -28.19 -13.89 1.80
C PRO A 3 -29.13 -12.74 1.45
N GLU A 4 -29.33 -11.77 2.36
CA GLU A 4 -30.21 -10.61 2.10
C GLU A 4 -29.49 -9.48 1.39
N THR A 5 -28.29 -9.09 1.86
CA THR A 5 -27.55 -7.95 1.30
C THR A 5 -26.50 -8.35 0.26
N GLY A 6 -26.16 -9.63 0.16
CA GLY A 6 -25.03 -10.10 -0.65
C GLY A 6 -23.66 -9.68 -0.09
N LEU A 7 -23.60 -9.12 1.13
CA LEU A 7 -22.36 -8.67 1.74
C LEU A 7 -21.59 -9.84 2.37
N SER A 8 -20.29 -9.89 2.14
CA SER A 8 -19.38 -10.76 2.89
C SER A 8 -18.82 -9.98 4.07
N CYS A 9 -18.78 -10.60 5.25
CA CYS A 9 -18.32 -9.98 6.49
C CYS A 9 -17.28 -10.88 7.17
N ASP A 10 -16.15 -10.29 7.54
CA ASP A 10 -15.12 -10.92 8.36
C ASP A 10 -15.19 -10.34 9.78
N ILE A 11 -15.39 -11.20 10.78
CA ILE A 11 -15.47 -10.80 12.19
C ILE A 11 -14.25 -11.31 12.93
N CYS A 12 -13.53 -10.41 13.59
CA CYS A 12 -12.40 -10.74 14.46
C CYS A 12 -12.71 -10.27 15.89
N VAL A 13 -12.36 -11.08 16.89
CA VAL A 13 -12.55 -10.75 18.32
C VAL A 13 -11.28 -10.12 18.88
N ASN A 14 -11.43 -9.05 19.66
CA ASN A 14 -10.34 -8.35 20.35
C ASN A 14 -9.20 -7.82 19.46
N ASN A 15 -9.45 -7.61 18.16
CA ASN A 15 -8.50 -6.93 17.28
C ASN A 15 -8.59 -5.40 17.45
N LEU A 16 -8.30 -4.93 18.67
CA LEU A 16 -8.42 -3.52 19.04
C LEU A 16 -7.44 -2.64 18.26
N LEU A 17 -6.25 -3.16 17.95
CA LEU A 17 -5.24 -2.40 17.20
C LEU A 17 -5.74 -2.06 15.79
N ALA A 18 -6.44 -2.98 15.12
CA ALA A 18 -7.08 -2.69 13.84
C ALA A 18 -8.15 -1.59 13.94
N VAL A 19 -8.88 -1.50 15.06
CA VAL A 19 -9.83 -0.41 15.30
C VAL A 19 -9.11 0.93 15.43
N VAL A 20 -8.00 0.97 16.16
CA VAL A 20 -7.19 2.19 16.33
C VAL A 20 -6.54 2.61 15.02
N ASN A 21 -5.97 1.68 14.25
CA ASN A 21 -5.48 1.92 12.89
C ASN A 21 -6.58 2.48 11.98
N THR A 22 -7.78 1.88 12.02
CA THR A 22 -8.93 2.38 11.24
C THR A 22 -9.33 3.79 11.65
N LYS A 23 -9.27 4.14 12.94
CA LYS A 23 -9.48 5.52 13.41
C LYS A 23 -8.41 6.46 12.85
N LEU A 24 -7.12 6.13 12.95
CA LEU A 24 -6.03 6.95 12.41
C LEU A 24 -6.19 7.21 10.91
N LEU A 25 -6.51 6.18 10.13
CA LEU A 25 -6.72 6.30 8.67
C LEU A 25 -7.93 7.19 8.33
N ARG A 26 -9.01 7.07 9.10
CA ARG A 26 -10.19 7.92 8.97
C ARG A 26 -9.86 9.38 9.31
N ASP A 27 -9.08 9.61 10.36
CA ASP A 27 -8.70 10.96 10.79
C ASP A 27 -7.82 11.62 9.72
N TYR A 28 -6.85 10.90 9.13
CA TYR A 28 -6.13 11.36 7.94
C TYR A 28 -7.06 11.70 6.75
N ALA A 29 -8.08 10.87 6.50
CA ALA A 29 -9.02 11.05 5.39
C ALA A 29 -9.96 12.27 5.54
N GLN A 30 -10.07 12.83 6.75
CA GLN A 30 -10.82 14.05 7.02
C GLN A 30 -10.02 15.31 6.70
N ILE A 31 -8.68 15.26 6.78
CA ILE A 31 -7.80 16.42 6.61
C ILE A 31 -7.81 16.94 5.16
N ASP A 32 -7.67 16.05 4.17
CA ASP A 32 -7.64 16.43 2.76
C ASP A 32 -8.37 15.40 1.87
N ARG A 33 -9.30 15.88 1.05
CA ARG A 33 -10.10 15.02 0.15
C ARG A 33 -9.27 14.22 -0.86
N ARG A 34 -8.07 14.72 -1.22
CA ARG A 34 -7.19 14.07 -2.20
C ARG A 34 -6.70 12.72 -1.70
N LEU A 35 -6.59 12.50 -0.39
CA LEU A 35 -6.27 11.18 0.17
C LEU A 35 -7.32 10.14 -0.20
N ARG A 36 -8.61 10.44 0.03
CA ARG A 36 -9.70 9.52 -0.31
C ARG A 36 -9.68 9.22 -1.80
N GLN A 37 -9.61 10.25 -2.64
CA GLN A 37 -9.56 10.09 -4.09
C GLN A 37 -8.38 9.19 -4.52
N LEU A 38 -7.17 9.47 -4.04
CA LEU A 38 -5.97 8.72 -4.41
C LEU A 38 -6.06 7.27 -3.94
N ALA A 39 -6.43 7.06 -2.67
CA ALA A 39 -6.56 5.72 -2.09
C ALA A 39 -7.61 4.87 -2.81
N PHE A 40 -8.75 5.43 -3.21
CA PHE A 40 -9.76 4.71 -3.99
C PHE A 40 -9.23 4.30 -5.36
N ILE A 41 -8.59 5.22 -6.08
CA ILE A 41 -8.02 4.98 -7.41
C ILE A 41 -6.94 3.90 -7.34
N VAL A 42 -5.99 4.01 -6.40
CA VAL A 42 -4.89 3.04 -6.22
C VAL A 42 -5.44 1.67 -5.81
N LYS A 43 -6.41 1.61 -4.89
CA LYS A 43 -7.04 0.32 -4.52
C LYS A 43 -7.77 -0.33 -5.69
N HIS A 44 -8.46 0.47 -6.50
CA HIS A 44 -9.15 -0.05 -7.68
C HIS A 44 -8.16 -0.62 -8.71
N TRP A 45 -7.07 0.11 -8.97
CA TRP A 45 -5.96 -0.36 -9.80
C TRP A 45 -5.39 -1.67 -9.23
N ALA A 46 -5.06 -1.72 -7.94
CA ALA A 46 -4.46 -2.89 -7.32
C ALA A 46 -5.37 -4.13 -7.42
N LYS A 47 -6.68 -3.95 -7.26
CA LYS A 47 -7.67 -5.03 -7.42
C LYS A 47 -7.73 -5.53 -8.87
N ILE A 48 -7.86 -4.63 -9.83
CA ILE A 48 -7.96 -4.98 -11.26
C ILE A 48 -6.68 -5.66 -11.77
N ARG A 49 -5.53 -5.22 -11.27
CA ARG A 49 -4.21 -5.77 -11.62
C ARG A 49 -3.82 -6.98 -10.79
N ARG A 50 -4.69 -7.46 -9.88
CA ARG A 50 -4.47 -8.61 -8.99
C ARG A 50 -3.21 -8.51 -8.13
N VAL A 51 -2.90 -7.31 -7.66
CA VAL A 51 -1.80 -7.01 -6.73
C VAL A 51 -2.30 -6.59 -5.35
N ASN A 52 -3.52 -7.03 -4.97
CA ASN A 52 -4.17 -6.80 -3.67
C ASN A 52 -4.64 -8.11 -3.00
N GLU A 53 -3.88 -9.19 -3.16
CA GLU A 53 -4.19 -10.54 -2.68
C GLU A 53 -3.04 -11.03 -1.78
N THR A 54 -3.15 -10.81 -0.47
CA THR A 54 -2.09 -11.15 0.51
C THR A 54 -1.75 -12.63 0.54
N TYR A 55 -2.74 -13.50 0.32
CA TYR A 55 -2.53 -14.95 0.22
C TYR A 55 -1.70 -15.37 -1.00
N GLN A 56 -1.64 -14.52 -2.04
CA GLN A 56 -0.76 -14.70 -3.21
C GLN A 56 0.55 -13.92 -3.06
N GLY A 57 0.86 -13.46 -1.84
CA GLY A 57 2.08 -12.72 -1.55
C GLY A 57 2.09 -11.29 -2.08
N THR A 58 0.95 -10.65 -2.31
CA THR A 58 0.89 -9.23 -2.71
C THR A 58 0.40 -8.35 -1.55
N LEU A 59 0.36 -7.03 -1.74
CA LEU A 59 0.10 -6.08 -0.66
C LEU A 59 -1.38 -6.08 -0.24
N SER A 60 -1.65 -5.77 1.02
CA SER A 60 -3.02 -5.55 1.50
C SER A 60 -3.56 -4.17 1.07
N SER A 61 -4.88 -4.03 1.03
CA SER A 61 -5.52 -2.72 0.89
C SER A 61 -5.09 -1.71 1.96
N TYR A 62 -4.77 -2.18 3.16
CA TYR A 62 -4.25 -1.34 4.24
C TYR A 62 -2.85 -0.78 3.89
N ALA A 63 -1.95 -1.63 3.40
CA ALA A 63 -0.61 -1.20 2.97
C ALA A 63 -0.69 -0.12 1.88
N TYR A 64 -1.55 -0.28 0.86
CA TYR A 64 -1.74 0.75 -0.17
C TYR A 64 -2.23 2.09 0.39
N VAL A 65 -3.08 2.10 1.41
CA VAL A 65 -3.53 3.34 2.06
C VAL A 65 -2.38 4.01 2.82
N ILE A 66 -1.56 3.23 3.53
CA ILE A 66 -0.35 3.73 4.21
C ILE A 66 0.62 4.36 3.18
N MET A 67 0.84 3.69 2.04
CA MET A 67 1.67 4.22 0.95
C MET A 67 1.14 5.56 0.41
N CYS A 68 -0.19 5.69 0.27
CA CYS A 68 -0.83 6.95 -0.15
C CYS A 68 -0.64 8.05 0.89
N ILE A 69 -0.87 7.76 2.17
CA ILE A 69 -0.67 8.73 3.26
C ILE A 69 0.78 9.22 3.27
N HIS A 70 1.75 8.30 3.18
CA HIS A 70 3.18 8.64 3.17
C HIS A 70 3.54 9.57 2.01
N LEU A 71 3.08 9.28 0.78
CA LEU A 71 3.29 10.18 -0.36
C LEU A 71 2.74 11.59 -0.07
N LEU A 72 1.52 11.67 0.48
CA LEU A 72 0.90 12.95 0.79
C LEU A 72 1.60 13.69 1.93
N GLN A 73 2.25 12.99 2.87
CA GLN A 73 3.14 13.59 3.86
C GLN A 73 4.39 14.19 3.21
N LEU A 74 5.05 13.45 2.30
CA LEU A 74 6.20 13.96 1.54
C LEU A 74 5.85 15.20 0.71
N ARG A 75 4.61 15.29 0.20
CA ARG A 75 4.10 16.45 -0.55
C ARG A 75 3.57 17.58 0.35
N ARG A 76 3.65 17.41 1.68
CA ARG A 76 3.10 18.33 2.70
C ARG A 76 1.59 18.59 2.49
N ILE A 77 0.86 17.60 1.97
CA ILE A 77 -0.61 17.62 1.87
C ILE A 77 -1.25 17.09 3.15
N LEU A 78 -0.58 16.14 3.81
CA LEU A 78 -0.96 15.64 5.14
C LEU A 78 0.16 15.91 6.14
N PRO A 79 -0.17 16.20 7.42
CA PRO A 79 0.82 16.27 8.48
C PRO A 79 1.27 14.87 8.92
N CYS A 80 2.22 14.82 9.85
CA CYS A 80 2.47 13.62 10.62
C CYS A 80 1.72 13.70 11.96
N LEU A 81 0.55 13.05 12.07
CA LEU A 81 -0.30 13.18 13.26
C LEU A 81 0.36 12.63 14.53
N GLN A 82 1.27 11.67 14.40
CA GLN A 82 2.00 11.04 15.52
C GLN A 82 3.22 11.83 15.99
N GLU A 83 3.63 12.88 15.26
CA GLU A 83 4.71 13.81 15.66
C GLU A 83 4.15 15.12 16.24
N MET A 84 2.84 15.29 16.22
CA MET A 84 2.15 16.42 16.84
C MET A 84 1.88 16.16 18.32
N GLU A 85 1.58 17.21 19.10
CA GLU A 85 1.13 17.06 20.48
C GLU A 85 -0.15 16.21 20.50
N ALA A 86 -0.08 15.03 21.12
CA ALA A 86 -1.17 14.07 21.04
C ALA A 86 -2.39 14.51 21.86
N THR A 87 -3.56 14.32 21.27
CA THR A 87 -4.88 14.57 21.89
C THR A 87 -5.65 13.28 22.13
N TYR A 88 -5.17 12.19 21.52
CA TYR A 88 -5.67 10.84 21.68
C TYR A 88 -4.59 9.94 22.27
N TYR A 89 -4.96 9.13 23.26
CA TYR A 89 -4.09 8.15 23.90
C TYR A 89 -4.89 6.89 24.18
N VAL A 90 -4.40 5.75 23.69
CA VAL A 90 -4.90 4.45 24.08
C VAL A 90 -3.75 3.45 24.09
N LYS A 91 -3.74 2.56 25.08
CA LYS A 91 -2.80 1.44 25.13
C LYS A 91 -3.53 0.18 24.66
N VAL A 92 -3.02 -0.46 23.62
CA VAL A 92 -3.50 -1.76 23.13
C VAL A 92 -2.35 -2.74 23.24
N ASP A 93 -2.51 -3.76 24.08
CA ASP A 93 -1.45 -4.69 24.43
C ASP A 93 -0.17 -3.95 24.90
N GLU A 94 0.93 -4.11 24.18
CA GLU A 94 2.21 -3.43 24.45
C GLU A 94 2.37 -2.11 23.66
N ASN A 95 1.45 -1.80 22.75
CA ASN A 95 1.54 -0.65 21.85
C ASN A 95 0.84 0.58 22.44
N ASN A 96 1.62 1.63 22.68
CA ASN A 96 1.09 2.95 23.05
C ASN A 96 0.66 3.69 21.78
N CYS A 97 -0.65 3.77 21.54
CA CYS A 97 -1.21 4.45 20.39
C CYS A 97 -1.55 5.89 20.79
N ALA A 98 -0.70 6.83 20.40
CA ALA A 98 -0.89 8.25 20.65
C ALA A 98 -0.68 9.07 19.38
N TYR A 99 -1.57 10.04 19.15
CA TYR A 99 -1.48 10.98 18.02
C TYR A 99 -2.44 12.17 18.24
N PHE A 100 -2.31 13.19 17.40
CA PHE A 100 -3.26 14.29 17.33
C PHE A 100 -4.49 13.89 16.50
N ASP A 101 -5.66 13.81 17.14
CA ASP A 101 -6.92 13.36 16.51
C ASP A 101 -7.97 14.47 16.33
N GLN A 102 -7.68 15.70 16.77
CA GLN A 102 -8.51 16.90 16.56
C GLN A 102 -8.35 17.45 15.13
N VAL A 103 -8.53 16.57 14.14
CA VAL A 103 -8.21 16.81 12.72
C VAL A 103 -9.06 17.88 12.05
N GLU A 104 -10.20 18.26 12.63
CA GLU A 104 -10.99 19.40 12.21
C GLU A 104 -10.21 20.73 12.26
N LYS A 105 -9.17 20.79 13.11
CA LYS A 105 -8.24 21.94 13.17
C LYS A 105 -7.25 21.99 12.00
N LEU A 106 -7.23 20.95 11.16
CA LEU A 106 -6.23 20.75 10.10
C LEU A 106 -6.80 20.82 8.68
N ASN A 107 -8.07 21.18 8.51
CA ASN A 107 -8.79 21.19 7.22
C ASN A 107 -8.12 21.99 6.08
N ASN A 108 -7.18 22.89 6.39
CA ASN A 108 -6.43 23.69 5.40
C ASN A 108 -4.94 23.35 5.32
N TYR A 109 -4.47 22.29 6.00
CA TYR A 109 -3.05 21.94 6.06
C TYR A 109 -2.42 21.83 4.67
N GLY A 110 -3.04 21.06 3.78
CA GLY A 110 -2.54 20.82 2.42
C GLY A 110 -2.87 21.91 1.39
N ALA A 111 -3.50 23.03 1.78
CA ALA A 111 -4.02 24.03 0.84
C ALA A 111 -2.94 24.75 0.01
N HIS A 112 -1.71 24.79 0.53
CA HIS A 112 -0.57 25.37 -0.19
C HIS A 112 -0.11 24.50 -1.37
N ASN A 113 -0.38 23.19 -1.35
CA ASN A 113 -0.02 22.29 -2.43
C ASN A 113 -1.14 22.29 -3.49
N ARG A 114 -0.78 22.56 -4.74
CA ARG A 114 -1.71 22.67 -5.88
C ARG A 114 -1.73 21.43 -6.79
N ASP A 115 -1.07 20.34 -6.38
CA ASP A 115 -1.10 19.10 -7.16
C ASP A 115 -2.54 18.61 -7.27
N THR A 116 -2.95 18.37 -8.52
CA THR A 116 -4.22 17.75 -8.86
C THR A 116 -4.18 16.26 -8.52
N ILE A 117 -5.35 15.62 -8.50
CA ILE A 117 -5.42 14.17 -8.29
C ILE A 117 -4.64 13.38 -9.35
N SER A 118 -4.63 13.83 -10.61
CA SER A 118 -3.85 13.20 -11.69
C SER A 118 -2.35 13.31 -11.45
N ARG A 119 -1.87 14.47 -10.99
CA ARG A 119 -0.46 14.69 -10.64
C ARG A 119 -0.02 13.82 -9.47
N LEU A 120 -0.88 13.67 -8.46
CA LEU A 120 -0.62 12.81 -7.30
C LEU A 120 -0.64 11.33 -7.66
N LEU A 121 -1.56 10.91 -8.54
CA LEU A 121 -1.61 9.54 -9.04
C LEU A 121 -0.34 9.20 -9.82
N TRP A 122 0.10 10.08 -10.73
CA TRP A 122 1.38 9.91 -11.42
C TRP A 122 2.55 9.86 -10.43
N ALA A 123 2.60 10.79 -9.47
CA ALA A 123 3.67 10.84 -8.48
C ALA A 123 3.73 9.57 -7.61
N PHE A 124 2.58 8.96 -7.31
CA PHE A 124 2.51 7.69 -6.59
C PHE A 124 3.22 6.58 -7.37
N PHE A 125 2.83 6.35 -8.62
CA PHE A 125 3.44 5.28 -9.42
C PHE A 125 4.89 5.58 -9.78
N HIS A 126 5.22 6.84 -10.09
CA HIS A 126 6.59 7.26 -10.35
C HIS A 126 7.51 6.99 -9.16
N TYR A 127 7.05 7.32 -7.94
CA TYR A 127 7.82 7.07 -6.73
C TYR A 127 8.13 5.57 -6.55
N TRP A 128 7.11 4.71 -6.66
CA TRP A 128 7.30 3.27 -6.47
C TRP A 128 8.02 2.58 -7.63
N ALA A 129 7.93 3.12 -8.85
CA ALA A 129 8.66 2.59 -9.99
C ALA A 129 10.15 2.95 -9.94
N TYR A 130 10.47 4.22 -9.63
CA TYR A 130 11.80 4.77 -9.93
C TYR A 130 12.51 5.47 -8.78
N GLU A 131 11.81 5.90 -7.73
CA GLU A 131 12.42 6.71 -6.66
C GLU A 131 12.66 5.91 -5.37
N HIS A 132 11.80 4.94 -5.05
CA HIS A 132 11.92 4.17 -3.81
C HIS A 132 13.13 3.24 -3.83
N ASP A 133 14.04 3.38 -2.86
CA ASP A 133 15.15 2.45 -2.69
C ASP A 133 14.68 1.20 -1.92
N TYR A 134 14.21 0.19 -2.67
CA TYR A 134 13.79 -1.11 -2.13
C TYR A 134 14.87 -1.83 -1.32
N THR A 135 16.15 -1.44 -1.41
CA THR A 135 17.23 -2.07 -0.65
C THR A 135 17.50 -1.39 0.69
N ARG A 136 17.16 -0.09 0.81
CA ARG A 136 17.56 0.73 1.97
C ARG A 136 16.40 1.36 2.71
N ASP A 137 15.29 1.60 2.05
CA ASP A 137 14.23 2.46 2.57
C ASP A 137 13.09 1.69 3.24
N VAL A 138 12.52 2.32 4.25
CA VAL A 138 11.29 1.97 4.94
C VAL A 138 10.40 3.21 4.95
N ILE A 139 9.19 3.12 4.40
CA ILE A 139 8.23 4.24 4.55
C ILE A 139 7.58 4.18 5.92
N SER A 140 7.39 5.33 6.56
CA SER A 140 6.78 5.43 7.89
C SER A 140 5.85 6.63 7.97
N ILE A 141 4.54 6.37 8.09
CA ILE A 141 3.57 7.45 8.30
C ILE A 141 3.58 7.98 9.74
N ARG A 142 4.18 7.23 10.67
CA ARG A 142 4.39 7.60 12.08
C ARG A 142 5.42 8.71 12.23
N THR A 143 6.44 8.73 11.38
CA THR A 143 7.47 9.79 11.36
C THR A 143 7.27 10.79 10.22
N GLY A 144 6.39 10.47 9.25
CA GLY A 144 6.18 11.25 8.04
C GLY A 144 7.39 11.27 7.12
N ARG A 145 8.29 10.29 7.24
CA ARG A 145 9.61 10.26 6.61
C ARG A 145 9.99 8.84 6.20
N ILE A 146 11.02 8.76 5.36
CA ILE A 146 11.74 7.53 5.06
C ILE A 146 12.73 7.23 6.18
N ILE A 147 12.70 6.00 6.68
CA ILE A 147 13.65 5.45 7.67
C ILE A 147 14.53 4.42 6.96
N SER A 148 15.77 4.25 7.39
CA SER A 148 16.61 3.18 6.83
C SER A 148 16.24 1.80 7.39
N LYS A 149 16.32 0.77 6.54
CA LYS A 149 16.18 -0.64 6.96
C LYS A 149 17.18 -1.03 8.03
N GLU A 150 18.39 -0.49 7.98
CA GLU A 150 19.42 -0.67 9.01
C GLU A 150 18.93 -0.23 10.39
N ARG A 151 18.27 0.93 10.50
CA ARG A 151 17.73 1.42 11.77
C ARG A 151 16.58 0.55 12.31
N LYS A 152 15.90 -0.17 11.43
CA LYS A 152 14.76 -1.06 11.76
C LYS A 152 15.18 -2.53 11.92
N ASP A 153 16.45 -2.85 11.67
CA ASP A 153 16.95 -4.22 11.50
C ASP A 153 16.18 -5.04 10.46
N TRP A 154 15.65 -4.37 9.43
CA TRP A 154 14.92 -4.97 8.31
C TRP A 154 15.83 -5.22 7.10
N THR A 155 17.12 -5.42 7.34
CA THR A 155 18.13 -5.64 6.28
C THR A 155 18.23 -7.10 5.85
N ARG A 156 17.74 -8.02 6.68
CA ARG A 156 17.84 -9.47 6.50
C ARG A 156 16.50 -10.13 6.75
N ARG A 157 16.33 -11.34 6.21
CA ARG A 157 15.15 -12.16 6.50
C ARG A 157 15.15 -12.54 7.99
N VAL A 158 14.04 -12.31 8.68
CA VAL A 158 13.83 -12.76 10.07
C VAL A 158 12.73 -13.81 10.06
N GLY A 159 13.10 -15.07 10.32
CA GLY A 159 12.15 -16.20 10.19
C GLY A 159 11.57 -16.32 8.77
N ASN A 160 10.25 -16.17 8.64
CA ASN A 160 9.56 -16.16 7.34
C ASN A 160 9.41 -14.76 6.73
N ASP A 161 9.65 -13.70 7.51
CA ASP A 161 9.38 -12.33 7.11
C ASP A 161 10.44 -11.83 6.13
N ARG A 162 9.97 -11.31 4.99
CA ARG A 162 10.81 -10.80 3.91
C ARG A 162 10.64 -9.29 3.79
N HIS A 163 11.71 -8.57 4.02
CA HIS A 163 11.74 -7.10 3.97
C HIS A 163 12.09 -6.61 2.56
N LEU A 164 11.27 -6.97 1.55
CA LEU A 164 11.52 -6.64 0.13
C LEU A 164 10.92 -5.30 -0.28
N ILE A 165 9.82 -4.89 0.34
CA ILE A 165 9.17 -3.58 0.20
C ILE A 165 8.69 -3.17 1.58
N CYS A 166 9.40 -2.26 2.25
CA CYS A 166 9.20 -2.07 3.68
C CYS A 166 8.24 -0.93 4.00
N ILE A 167 7.16 -1.28 4.68
CA ILE A 167 6.08 -0.36 5.04
C ILE A 167 5.82 -0.55 6.53
N GLU A 168 6.23 0.42 7.35
CA GLU A 168 6.05 0.37 8.81
C GLU A 168 4.57 0.53 9.19
N ASP A 169 4.03 -0.38 10.02
CA ASP A 169 2.76 -0.12 10.70
C ASP A 169 2.92 1.03 11.71
N PRO A 170 1.99 2.01 11.74
CA PRO A 170 2.10 3.20 12.57
C PRO A 170 2.08 2.94 14.08
N PHE A 171 1.50 1.84 14.56
CA PHE A 171 1.43 1.53 15.98
C PHE A 171 2.23 0.28 16.35
N GLU A 172 2.16 -0.78 15.56
CA GLU A 172 3.01 -1.98 15.73
C GLU A 172 4.32 -1.81 14.95
N ILE A 173 5.24 -1.01 15.47
CA ILE A 173 6.45 -0.57 14.72
C ILE A 173 7.38 -1.72 14.28
N SER A 174 7.25 -2.92 14.85
CA SER A 174 7.98 -4.13 14.43
C SER A 174 7.33 -4.81 13.23
N HIS A 175 6.07 -4.49 12.92
CA HIS A 175 5.33 -5.08 11.82
C HIS A 175 5.61 -4.36 10.50
N ASP A 176 6.30 -5.06 9.59
CA ASP A 176 6.39 -4.67 8.19
C ASP A 176 5.16 -5.18 7.42
N LEU A 177 4.35 -4.27 6.87
CA LEU A 177 3.16 -4.63 6.08
C LEU A 177 3.53 -5.29 4.75
N GLY A 178 4.77 -5.12 4.27
CA GLY A 178 5.29 -5.77 3.09
C GLY A 178 5.87 -7.16 3.33
N ARG A 179 5.88 -7.68 4.57
CA ARG A 179 6.48 -8.99 4.90
C ARG A 179 5.91 -10.17 4.12
N VAL A 180 4.67 -10.04 3.63
CA VAL A 180 3.96 -11.05 2.82
C VAL A 180 4.51 -11.14 1.40
N VAL A 181 5.25 -10.14 0.94
CA VAL A 181 5.78 -10.06 -0.41
C VAL A 181 7.00 -10.95 -0.57
N ASP A 182 6.98 -11.81 -1.60
CA ASP A 182 8.02 -12.75 -1.90
C ASP A 182 8.87 -12.32 -3.10
N LYS A 183 9.84 -13.15 -3.51
CA LYS A 183 10.79 -12.81 -4.58
C LYS A 183 10.13 -12.77 -5.96
N PHE A 184 9.02 -13.49 -6.15
CA PHE A 184 8.25 -13.49 -7.38
C PHE A 184 7.27 -12.31 -7.39
N SER A 185 6.52 -12.13 -6.30
CA SER A 185 5.50 -11.08 -6.23
C SER A 185 6.10 -9.67 -6.17
N ILE A 186 7.30 -9.47 -5.60
CA ILE A 186 7.98 -8.16 -5.68
C ILE A 186 8.31 -7.78 -7.12
N LYS A 187 8.67 -8.75 -7.97
CA LYS A 187 8.96 -8.50 -9.38
C LYS A 187 7.69 -8.05 -10.10
N ILE A 188 6.59 -8.76 -9.89
CA ILE A 188 5.28 -8.41 -10.45
C ILE A 188 4.84 -7.01 -9.97
N LEU A 189 4.96 -6.72 -8.68
CA LEU A 189 4.61 -5.40 -8.13
C LEU A 189 5.42 -4.28 -8.80
N ARG A 190 6.74 -4.46 -8.95
CA ARG A 190 7.61 -3.46 -9.57
C ARG A 190 7.30 -3.26 -11.05
N GLU A 191 7.10 -4.34 -11.80
CA GLU A 191 6.69 -4.29 -13.21
C GLU A 191 5.33 -3.59 -13.37
N GLU A 192 4.37 -3.82 -12.47
CA GLU A 192 3.07 -3.14 -12.49
C GLU A 192 3.17 -1.66 -12.09
N PHE A 193 4.05 -1.29 -11.16
CA PHE A 193 4.33 0.12 -10.86
C PHE A 193 4.97 0.84 -12.05
N GLU A 194 5.97 0.22 -12.69
CA GLU A 194 6.63 0.75 -13.89
C GLU A 194 5.64 0.89 -15.06
N ARG A 195 4.80 -0.13 -15.28
CA ARG A 195 3.71 -0.08 -16.26
C ARG A 195 2.79 1.10 -16.00
N ALA A 196 2.31 1.26 -14.77
CA ALA A 196 1.39 2.32 -14.41
C ALA A 196 2.02 3.72 -14.56
N ALA A 197 3.30 3.87 -14.16
CA ALA A 197 4.04 5.12 -14.31
C ALA A 197 4.20 5.49 -15.80
N ASN A 198 4.58 4.53 -16.65
CA ASN A 198 4.71 4.72 -18.09
C ASN A 198 3.37 5.09 -18.75
N ILE A 199 2.28 4.41 -18.40
CA ILE A 199 0.94 4.72 -18.92
C ILE A 199 0.56 6.16 -18.57
N LEU A 200 0.70 6.56 -17.32
CA LEU A 200 0.34 7.91 -16.87
C LEU A 200 1.21 9.01 -17.50
N GLN A 201 2.41 8.66 -17.97
CA GLN A 201 3.35 9.60 -18.58
C GLN A 201 3.18 9.73 -20.10
N PHE A 202 2.87 8.63 -20.79
CA PHE A 202 3.00 8.55 -22.25
C PHE A 202 1.73 8.10 -22.99
N ASP A 203 0.79 7.45 -22.31
CA ASP A 203 -0.43 6.95 -22.96
C ASP A 203 -1.39 8.12 -23.27
N PRO A 204 -1.98 8.19 -24.47
CA PRO A 204 -2.96 9.24 -24.82
C PRO A 204 -4.30 9.11 -24.07
N ASN A 205 -4.62 7.92 -23.53
CA ASN A 205 -5.82 7.63 -22.75
C ASN A 205 -5.49 6.82 -21.48
N PRO A 206 -4.74 7.41 -20.54
CA PRO A 206 -4.20 6.68 -19.40
C PRO A 206 -5.30 6.18 -18.46
N SER A 207 -6.46 6.84 -18.40
CA SER A 207 -7.59 6.41 -17.58
C SER A 207 -8.23 5.10 -18.03
N MET A 208 -8.08 4.71 -19.30
CA MET A 208 -8.56 3.41 -19.77
C MET A 208 -7.48 2.35 -19.56
N THR A 209 -6.27 2.59 -20.09
CA THR A 209 -5.19 1.61 -20.11
C THR A 209 -4.72 1.24 -18.69
N LEU A 210 -4.67 2.20 -17.76
CA LEU A 210 -4.23 1.94 -16.38
C LEU A 210 -5.05 0.84 -15.70
N PHE A 211 -6.35 0.79 -15.97
CA PHE A 211 -7.33 -0.12 -15.36
C PHE A 211 -7.76 -1.27 -16.27
N GLU A 212 -6.97 -1.60 -17.30
CA GLU A 212 -7.15 -2.86 -17.98
C GLU A 212 -6.96 -4.03 -17.01
N PRO A 213 -7.84 -5.05 -16.99
CA PRO A 213 -7.66 -6.23 -16.16
C PRO A 213 -6.34 -6.96 -16.45
N TYR A 214 -5.71 -7.48 -15.39
CA TYR A 214 -4.54 -8.34 -15.57
C TYR A 214 -4.96 -9.67 -16.22
N VAL A 215 -4.31 -10.00 -17.32
CA VAL A 215 -4.45 -11.29 -18.01
C VAL A 215 -3.14 -12.07 -17.79
N PRO A 216 -3.16 -13.19 -17.06
CA PRO A 216 -1.98 -14.03 -16.90
C PRO A 216 -1.46 -14.47 -18.27
N PRO A 217 -0.13 -14.52 -18.49
CA PRO A 217 0.40 -15.08 -19.72
C PRO A 217 -0.09 -16.52 -19.86
N LEU A 218 -0.54 -16.88 -21.06
CA LEU A 218 -0.89 -18.26 -21.40
C LEU A 218 0.35 -19.12 -21.13
N LEU A 219 0.26 -20.04 -20.17
CA LEU A 219 1.28 -21.07 -20.03
C LEU A 219 1.39 -21.81 -21.38
N PRO A 220 2.58 -21.94 -21.97
CA PRO A 220 2.74 -22.87 -23.09
C PRO A 220 2.26 -24.23 -22.62
N ASN A 221 1.44 -24.90 -23.43
CA ASN A 221 0.90 -26.23 -23.15
C ASN A 221 2.05 -27.21 -22.83
N LEU A 222 2.37 -27.38 -21.55
CA LEU A 222 3.27 -28.44 -21.06
C LEU A 222 2.61 -29.85 -21.12
N LEU A 223 1.54 -30.00 -21.91
CA LEU A 223 0.78 -31.24 -22.09
C LEU A 223 0.87 -31.79 -23.53
N GLN A 224 1.83 -31.36 -24.36
CA GLN A 224 2.03 -31.95 -25.68
C GLN A 224 3.37 -32.70 -25.86
N GLU A 225 4.32 -32.64 -24.91
CA GLU A 225 5.58 -33.40 -25.02
C GLU A 225 5.50 -34.82 -24.43
N GLU A 226 4.53 -35.14 -23.58
CA GLU A 226 4.39 -36.51 -23.05
C GLU A 226 3.72 -37.48 -24.04
N THR A 227 2.98 -36.99 -25.05
CA THR A 227 2.37 -37.86 -26.08
C THR A 227 3.29 -38.18 -27.26
N ALA A 228 4.40 -37.44 -27.43
CA ALA A 228 5.36 -37.72 -28.51
C ALA A 228 6.39 -38.80 -28.13
N ASN A 229 6.76 -38.91 -26.84
CA ASN A 229 7.72 -39.91 -26.36
C ASN A 229 7.09 -41.29 -26.08
N ALA A 230 5.77 -41.40 -26.06
CA ALA A 230 5.06 -42.68 -25.94
C ALA A 230 4.82 -43.38 -27.29
N ALA A 231 5.08 -42.71 -28.42
CA ALA A 231 4.90 -43.26 -29.77
C ALA A 231 6.22 -43.72 -30.42
N SER A 232 7.34 -43.68 -29.69
CA SER A 232 8.68 -44.00 -30.20
C SER A 232 9.33 -45.24 -29.54
N ASN A 233 8.55 -46.10 -28.87
CA ASN A 233 9.01 -47.40 -28.36
C ASN A 233 8.17 -48.54 -28.94
#